data_AF-X1SGY3-F1
#
_entry.id   AF-X1SGY3-F1
#
_cell.length_a   1.000
_cell.length_b   1.000
_cell.length_c   1.000
_cell.angle_alpha   90.00
_cell.angle_beta   90.00
_cell.angle_gamma   90.00
#
_symmetry.space_group_name_H-M   'P 1'
#
loop_
_entity.id
_entity.type
_entity.pdbx_description
1 polymer ?
#
loop_
_entity_poly.entity_id
_entity_poly.type
_entity_poly.pdbx_seq_one_letter_code
_entity_poly.pdbx_strand_id
1 'polypeptide(L)'
;YVNQTGQAGIRQLGIYSDQLISSYIEMVEKVHREGSKIIMQISHAGGRASAQLIKNQPSGPSSLEIKDCMMCREMTKNEIFQTIGDFKNAAVRVKIF
;
A
#
# COMPACT_ATOMS: atom_id res chain seq x y z
N TYR A 1 -1.07 1.21 -2.16
CA TYR A 1 -0.61 0.29 -1.13
C TYR A 1 0.85 -0.12 -1.36
N VAL A 2 1.59 -0.41 -0.29
CA VAL A 2 3.04 -0.68 -0.29
C VAL A 2 3.41 -2.16 -0.47
N ASN A 3 2.46 -3.08 -0.22
CA ASN A 3 2.56 -4.51 -0.50
C ASN A 3 1.16 -5.11 -0.73
N GLN A 4 1.06 -6.28 -1.34
CA GLN A 4 -0.22 -6.89 -1.71
C GLN A 4 -1.14 -7.19 -0.50
N THR A 5 -0.58 -7.49 0.67
CA THR A 5 -1.34 -7.76 1.89
C THR A 5 -2.00 -6.51 2.48
N GLY A 6 -1.58 -5.33 2.06
CA GLY A 6 -2.09 -4.05 2.52
C GLY A 6 -3.15 -3.41 1.61
N GLN A 7 -3.71 -4.14 0.63
CA GLN A 7 -4.70 -3.58 -0.29
C GLN A 7 -6.06 -3.37 0.41
N ALA A 8 -6.55 -2.13 0.40
CA ALA A 8 -7.83 -1.73 0.97
C ALA A 8 -9.01 -1.97 0.02
N GLY A 9 -8.82 -1.76 -1.30
CA GLY A 9 -9.94 -1.71 -2.23
C GLY A 9 -9.59 -2.04 -3.68
N ILE A 10 -10.65 -2.35 -4.44
CA ILE A 10 -10.58 -2.60 -5.88
C ILE A 10 -10.01 -1.36 -6.57
N ARG A 11 -9.07 -1.55 -7.51
CA ARG A 11 -8.40 -0.47 -8.25
C ARG A 11 -7.64 0.55 -7.39
N GLN A 12 -7.38 0.27 -6.11
CA GLN A 12 -6.50 1.11 -5.29
C GLN A 12 -5.09 1.12 -5.90
N LEU A 13 -4.52 2.31 -6.11
CA LEU A 13 -3.15 2.46 -6.61
C LEU A 13 -2.14 1.81 -5.65
N GLY A 14 -1.13 1.14 -6.22
CA GLY A 14 -0.07 0.43 -5.50
C GLY A 14 1.32 0.81 -6.01
N ILE A 15 2.33 0.72 -5.15
CA ILE A 15 3.74 0.99 -5.53
C ILE A 15 4.68 -0.05 -4.91
N TYR A 16 4.21 -1.30 -4.86
CA TYR A 16 4.91 -2.44 -4.27
C TYR A 16 5.89 -3.12 -5.24
N SER A 17 5.85 -2.77 -6.53
CA SER A 17 6.68 -3.34 -7.59
C SER A 17 7.16 -2.25 -8.55
N ASP A 18 8.40 -2.37 -9.03
CA ASP A 18 8.99 -1.42 -9.99
C ASP A 18 8.24 -1.42 -11.33
N GLN A 19 7.54 -2.51 -11.66
CA GLN A 19 6.69 -2.61 -12.84
C GLN A 19 5.53 -1.61 -12.83
N LEU A 20 5.17 -1.07 -11.66
CA LEU A 20 4.10 -0.08 -11.52
C LEU A 20 4.59 1.35 -11.79
N ILE A 21 5.90 1.61 -11.73
CA ILE A 21 6.48 2.96 -11.87
C ILE A 21 6.09 3.61 -13.19
N SER A 22 6.26 2.88 -14.30
CA SER A 22 5.98 3.41 -15.65
C SER A 22 4.54 3.90 -15.81
N SER A 23 3.58 3.26 -15.13
CA SER A 23 2.16 3.64 -15.18
C SER A 23 1.87 5.00 -14.53
N TYR A 24 2.77 5.49 -13.67
CA TYR A 24 2.60 6.78 -12.98
C TYR A 24 3.27 7.95 -13.69
N ILE A 25 4.32 7.70 -14.47
CA ILE A 25 5.14 8.74 -15.12
C ILE A 25 4.26 9.68 -15.95
N GLU A 26 3.41 9.14 -16.84
CA GLU A 26 2.58 9.97 -17.73
C GLU A 26 1.63 10.90 -16.95
N MET A 27 1.04 10.40 -15.86
CA MET A 27 0.15 11.16 -14.98
C MET A 27 0.91 12.29 -14.27
N VAL A 28 2.07 11.97 -13.69
CA VAL A 28 2.89 12.94 -12.94
C VAL A 28 3.40 14.04 -13.87
N GLU A 29 3.91 13.67 -15.05
CA GLU A 29 4.37 14.63 -16.05
C GLU A 29 3.26 15.58 -16.51
N LYS A 30 2.03 15.09 -16.71
CA LYS A 30 0.88 15.94 -17.04
C LYS A 30 0.63 16.98 -15.96
N VAL A 31 0.64 16.59 -14.68
CA VAL A 31 0.43 17.53 -13.56
C VAL A 31 1.56 18.56 -13.49
N HIS A 32 2.81 18.14 -13.69
CA HIS A 32 3.97 19.03 -13.68
C HIS A 32 3.97 20.02 -14.86
N ARG A 33 3.52 19.62 -16.05
CA ARG A 33 3.38 20.53 -17.21
C ARG A 33 2.39 21.66 -16.96
N GLU A 34 1.37 21.42 -16.16
CA GLU A 34 0.42 22.45 -15.71
C GLU A 34 0.96 23.31 -14.54
N GLY A 35 2.24 23.15 -14.17
CA GLY A 35 2.88 23.92 -13.10
C GLY A 35 2.47 23.52 -11.67
N SER A 36 1.73 22.43 -11.51
CA SER A 36 1.23 21.96 -10.22
C SER A 36 2.16 20.93 -9.56
N LYS A 37 1.86 20.56 -8.31
CA LYS A 37 2.58 19.56 -7.52
C LYS A 37 1.65 18.39 -7.19
N ILE A 38 2.20 17.19 -7.16
CA ILE A 38 1.49 15.96 -6.78
C ILE A 38 2.32 15.16 -5.79
N ILE A 39 1.66 14.48 -4.85
CA ILE A 39 2.28 13.58 -3.89
C ILE A 39 1.51 12.27 -3.91
N MET A 40 2.22 11.14 -3.99
CA MET A 40 1.60 9.82 -3.82
C MET A 40 1.51 9.46 -2.34
N GLN A 41 0.29 9.22 -1.86
CA GLN A 41 0.07 8.64 -0.54
C GLN A 41 0.41 7.13 -0.57
N ILE A 42 1.51 6.75 0.07
CA ILE A 42 1.85 5.34 0.30
C ILE A 42 1.14 4.82 1.56
N SER A 43 0.55 3.63 1.48
CA SER A 43 -0.35 3.12 2.53
C SER A 43 -0.31 1.61 2.67
N HIS A 44 -0.69 1.12 3.85
CA HIS A 44 -0.97 -0.28 4.13
C HIS A 44 -2.28 -0.33 4.93
N ALA A 45 -3.28 -1.07 4.46
CA ALA A 45 -4.61 -1.10 5.08
C ALA A 45 -4.64 -1.83 6.44
N GLY A 46 -3.63 -2.65 6.72
CA GLY A 46 -3.52 -3.39 7.97
C GLY A 46 -4.73 -4.29 8.20
N GLY A 47 -5.29 -4.25 9.40
CA GLY A 47 -6.50 -5.02 9.73
C GLY A 47 -7.74 -4.64 8.90
N ARG A 48 -7.72 -3.50 8.20
CA ARG A 48 -8.79 -3.08 7.26
C ARG A 48 -8.50 -3.45 5.80
N ALA A 49 -7.47 -4.27 5.55
CA ALA A 49 -7.24 -4.81 4.22
C ALA A 49 -8.44 -5.65 3.76
N SER A 50 -8.75 -5.60 2.47
CA SER A 50 -9.83 -6.40 1.92
C SER A 50 -9.39 -7.85 1.80
N ALA A 51 -9.88 -8.69 2.70
CA ALA A 51 -9.54 -10.11 2.74
C ALA A 51 -9.82 -10.84 1.41
N GLN A 52 -10.87 -10.41 0.69
CA GLN A 52 -11.19 -10.93 -0.64
C GLN A 52 -10.10 -10.58 -1.68
N LEU A 53 -9.56 -9.36 -1.63
CA LEU A 53 -8.54 -8.91 -2.58
C LEU A 53 -7.16 -9.49 -2.26
N ILE A 54 -6.80 -9.50 -0.97
CA ILE A 54 -5.51 -10.04 -0.53
C ILE A 54 -5.51 -11.58 -0.49
N LYS A 55 -6.68 -12.21 -0.65
CA LYS A 55 -6.91 -13.67 -0.57
C LYS A 55 -6.30 -14.30 0.69
N ASN A 56 -6.33 -13.55 1.78
CA ASN A 56 -5.70 -13.89 3.05
C ASN A 56 -6.39 -13.14 4.20
N GLN A 57 -6.07 -13.52 5.43
CA GLN A 57 -6.54 -12.81 6.62
C GLN A 57 -5.78 -11.47 6.77
N PRO A 58 -6.48 -10.34 6.98
CA PRO A 58 -5.84 -9.06 7.29
C PRO A 58 -4.99 -9.15 8.56
N SER A 59 -3.89 -8.41 8.60
CA SER A 59 -2.99 -8.38 9.75
C SER A 59 -2.77 -6.96 10.28
N GLY A 60 -2.60 -6.84 11.59
CA GLY A 60 -2.46 -5.58 12.29
C GLY A 60 -1.77 -5.74 13.65
N PRO A 61 -1.83 -4.72 14.52
CA PRO A 61 -1.08 -4.73 15.77
C PRO A 61 -1.59 -5.73 16.81
N SER A 62 -2.82 -6.22 16.68
CA SER A 62 -3.42 -7.16 17.62
C SER A 62 -4.47 -8.03 16.93
N SER A 63 -4.80 -9.17 17.54
CA SER A 63 -5.90 -10.01 17.10
C SER A 63 -7.22 -9.42 17.59
N LEU A 64 -8.03 -8.88 16.69
CA LEU A 64 -9.35 -8.33 17.03
C LEU A 64 -10.31 -8.34 15.84
N GLU A 65 -11.59 -8.41 16.15
CA GLU A 65 -12.64 -8.16 15.16
C GLU A 65 -12.77 -6.65 14.92
N ILE A 66 -12.61 -6.24 13.67
CA ILE A 66 -12.72 -4.84 13.28
C ILE A 66 -14.11 -4.63 12.68
N LYS A 67 -14.82 -3.60 13.17
CA LYS A 67 -16.14 -3.24 12.65
C LYS A 67 -16.10 -3.05 11.13
N ASP A 68 -17.06 -3.70 10.46
CA ASP A 68 -17.21 -3.74 9.00
C ASP A 68 -16.05 -4.42 8.25
N CYS A 69 -15.27 -5.25 8.94
CA CYS A 69 -14.12 -6.00 8.42
C CYS A 69 -14.11 -7.44 8.97
N MET A 70 -13.23 -8.28 8.44
CA MET A 70 -13.00 -9.63 9.00
C MET A 70 -12.11 -9.56 10.26
N MET A 71 -12.00 -10.71 10.96
CA MET A 71 -11.05 -10.90 12.06
C MET A 71 -9.62 -10.56 11.61
N CYS A 72 -9.02 -9.55 12.24
CA CYS A 72 -7.64 -9.16 12.05
C CYS A 72 -6.74 -10.07 12.88
N ARG A 73 -5.62 -10.52 12.30
CA ARG A 73 -4.57 -11.27 13.02
C ARG A 73 -3.48 -10.32 13.52
N GLU A 74 -2.91 -10.63 14.67
CA GLU A 74 -1.69 -9.96 15.14
C GLU A 74 -0.49 -10.25 14.20
N MET A 75 0.23 -9.20 13.81
CA MET A 75 1.46 -9.30 13.03
C MET A 75 2.58 -9.92 13.87
N THR A 76 3.35 -10.80 13.25
CA THR A 76 4.62 -11.25 13.83
C THR A 76 5.68 -10.14 13.71
N LYS A 77 6.74 -10.22 14.53
CA LYS A 77 7.88 -9.28 14.44
C LYS A 77 8.49 -9.26 13.02
N ASN A 78 8.58 -10.40 12.36
CA ASN A 78 9.11 -10.50 11.00
C ASN A 78 8.23 -9.74 10.00
N GLU A 79 6.91 -9.83 10.12
CA GLU A 79 5.97 -9.08 9.27
C GLU A 79 6.05 -7.58 9.51
N ILE A 80 6.32 -7.14 10.75
CA ILE A 80 6.56 -5.73 11.07
C ILE A 80 7.83 -5.25 10.35
N PHE A 81 8.94 -5.98 10.45
CA PHE A 81 10.18 -5.63 9.75
C PHE A 81 10.02 -5.64 8.24
N GLN A 82 9.28 -6.60 7.69
CA GLN A 82 8.94 -6.63 6.26
C GLN A 82 8.15 -5.38 5.86
N THR A 83 7.12 -5.02 6.64
CA THR A 83 6.28 -3.85 6.36
C THR A 83 7.09 -2.55 6.40
N ILE A 84 8.03 -2.41 7.35
CA ILE A 84 8.98 -1.28 7.38
C ILE A 84 9.80 -1.23 6.08
N GLY A 85 10.33 -2.38 5.64
CA GLY A 85 11.05 -2.50 4.38
C GLY A 85 10.19 -2.12 3.17
N ASP A 86 8.92 -2.52 3.16
CA ASP A 86 7.98 -2.22 2.07
C ASP A 86 7.66 -0.72 2.00
N PHE A 87 7.46 -0.05 3.13
CA PHE A 87 7.31 1.41 3.18
C PHE A 87 8.57 2.13 2.70
N LYS A 88 9.76 1.68 3.12
CA LYS A 88 11.04 2.24 2.63
C LYS A 88 11.13 2.13 1.10
N ASN A 89 10.87 0.94 0.55
CA ASN A 89 10.97 0.69 -0.88
C ASN A 89 9.91 1.50 -1.65
N ALA A 90 8.69 1.59 -1.15
CA ALA A 90 7.65 2.44 -1.72
C ALA A 90 8.08 3.92 -1.76
N ALA A 91 8.65 4.44 -0.66
CA ALA A 91 9.16 5.81 -0.59
C ALA A 91 10.30 6.07 -1.60
N VAL A 92 11.19 5.10 -1.82
CA VAL A 92 12.24 5.19 -2.84
C VAL A 92 11.63 5.24 -4.24
N ARG A 93 10.66 4.38 -4.54
CA ARG A 93 10.01 4.34 -5.85
C ARG A 93 9.29 5.64 -6.19
N VAL A 94 8.56 6.21 -5.22
CA VAL A 94 7.80 7.45 -5.46
C VAL A 94 8.66 8.69 -5.66
N LYS A 95 9.96 8.63 -5.34
CA LYS A 95 10.92 9.71 -5.58
C LYS A 95 11.39 9.81 -7.03
N ILE A 96 11.18 8.76 -7.84
CA ILE A 96 11.75 8.65 -9.19
C ILE A 96 11.09 9.61 -10.20
N PHE A 97 9.85 10.02 -9.94
CA PHE A 97 9.02 10.86 -10.80
C PHE A 97 8.69 12.19 -10.12
#